data_AF-A0A950UI37-F1
#
_entry.id   AF-A0A950UI37-F1
#
_cell.length_a   1.000
_cell.length_b   1.000
_cell.length_c   1.000
_cell.angle_alpha   90.00
_cell.angle_beta   90.00
_cell.angle_gamma   90.00
#
_symmetry.space_group_name_H-M   'P 1'
#
loop_
_entity.id
_entity.type
_entity.pdbx_description
1 polymer ?
#
loop_
_entity_poly.entity_id
_entity_poly.type
_entity_poly.pdbx_seq_one_letter_code
_entity_poly.pdbx_strand_id
1 'polypeptide(L)'
;MKRLELVIVQFEEVKRLIEVGRVPQLRLAHILLDSAVELIMHRMAEAELRFERIDFDQLENLRRIEKMRKSDNPLHRSFATGPSDDQLRADIQGLEGRVTSKRKRKRINDNFGDKIDFLVERGKLPGDVAPVLKKLHDYRNETYHCDQHRVEVIRPAVLIYFDAACTVLDHYEPGMVIGDDQLGPELARFQDALPGRQSPFELPRRVAKKLREEVGLDLAAVRTALVEHLLGRLDDLESGLAYIEENSTRGAIPGDGIRSMQIEDGDIEAIFDDQVLRSRKYPLSMKNVQSWIERATAMESMDDKHALFTELAALEDAFEDLEQKVRRAVWPIDEAANMR
;
A
#
# COMPACT_ATOMS: atom_id res chain seq x y z
N MET A 1 -24.41 -6.48 -12.37
CA MET A 1 -24.43 -7.59 -11.40
C MET A 1 -23.22 -8.50 -11.51
N LYS A 2 -22.96 -9.16 -12.65
CA LYS A 2 -21.79 -10.07 -12.87
C LYS A 2 -20.42 -9.53 -12.42
N ARG A 3 -20.16 -8.23 -12.61
CA ARG A 3 -18.90 -7.58 -12.18
C ARG A 3 -18.71 -7.56 -10.66
N LEU A 4 -19.79 -7.35 -9.92
CA LEU A 4 -19.80 -7.33 -8.45
C LEU A 4 -19.74 -8.77 -7.91
N GLU A 5 -20.48 -9.68 -8.53
CA GLU A 5 -20.46 -11.10 -8.20
C GLU A 5 -19.04 -11.70 -8.28
N LEU A 6 -18.27 -11.40 -9.32
CA LEU A 6 -16.87 -11.84 -9.44
C LEU A 6 -16.02 -11.44 -8.22
N VAL A 7 -16.19 -10.19 -7.75
CA VAL A 7 -15.46 -9.68 -6.58
C VAL A 7 -15.94 -10.43 -5.33
N ILE A 8 -17.24 -10.62 -5.16
CA ILE A 8 -17.81 -11.28 -3.98
C ILE A 8 -17.36 -12.74 -3.89
N VAL A 9 -17.35 -13.47 -5.01
CA VAL A 9 -16.82 -14.83 -5.07
C VAL A 9 -15.36 -14.90 -4.61
N GLN A 10 -14.53 -13.92 -4.98
CA GLN A 10 -13.15 -13.85 -4.48
C GLN A 10 -13.10 -13.64 -2.97
N PHE A 11 -13.93 -12.76 -2.39
CA PHE A 11 -13.99 -12.58 -0.95
C PHE A 11 -14.46 -13.85 -0.21
N GLU A 12 -15.44 -14.58 -0.75
CA GLU A 12 -15.87 -15.87 -0.20
C GLU A 12 -14.74 -16.90 -0.21
N GLU A 13 -13.98 -16.96 -1.31
CA GLU A 13 -12.84 -17.87 -1.41
C GLU A 13 -11.73 -17.49 -0.43
N VAL A 14 -11.43 -16.20 -0.31
CA VAL A 14 -10.48 -15.69 0.68
C VAL A 14 -10.91 -16.09 2.09
N LYS A 15 -12.19 -15.96 2.45
CA LYS A 15 -12.71 -16.40 3.74
C LYS A 15 -12.42 -17.88 3.98
N ARG A 16 -12.73 -18.76 3.01
CA ARG A 16 -12.43 -20.20 3.11
C ARG A 16 -10.94 -20.47 3.32
N LEU A 17 -10.07 -19.71 2.66
CA LEU A 17 -8.62 -19.84 2.80
C LEU A 17 -8.11 -19.38 4.18
N ILE A 18 -8.70 -18.30 4.72
CA ILE A 18 -8.42 -17.82 6.09
C ILE A 18 -8.82 -18.87 7.13
N GLU A 19 -9.98 -19.51 6.95
CA GLU A 19 -10.46 -20.59 7.83
C GLU A 19 -9.49 -21.78 7.87
N VAL A 20 -8.91 -22.17 6.73
CA VAL A 20 -7.86 -23.21 6.68
C VAL A 20 -6.61 -22.77 7.45
N GLY A 21 -6.23 -21.49 7.35
CA GLY A 21 -5.24 -20.86 8.22
C GLY A 21 -3.78 -21.29 8.05
N ARG A 22 -3.48 -22.16 7.07
CA ARG A 22 -2.11 -22.58 6.75
C ARG A 22 -1.42 -21.53 5.88
N VAL A 23 -0.10 -21.44 5.99
CA VAL A 23 0.72 -20.42 5.29
C VAL A 23 0.45 -20.36 3.78
N PRO A 24 0.43 -21.47 3.02
CA PRO A 24 0.15 -21.39 1.58
C PRO A 24 -1.24 -20.82 1.24
N GLN A 25 -2.25 -21.17 2.03
CA GLN A 25 -3.62 -20.68 1.87
C GLN A 25 -3.73 -19.21 2.24
N LEU A 26 -3.04 -18.76 3.29
CA LEU A 26 -2.98 -17.35 3.67
C LEU A 26 -2.25 -16.51 2.60
N ARG A 27 -1.19 -17.06 1.96
CA ARG A 27 -0.55 -16.41 0.81
C ARG A 27 -1.52 -16.25 -0.36
N LEU A 28 -2.26 -17.31 -0.69
CA LEU A 28 -3.27 -17.26 -1.74
C LEU A 28 -4.39 -16.28 -1.40
N ALA A 29 -4.85 -16.27 -0.15
CA ALA A 29 -5.83 -15.32 0.36
C ALA A 29 -5.35 -13.87 0.17
N HIS A 30 -4.10 -13.58 0.52
CA HIS A 30 -3.48 -12.27 0.31
C HIS A 30 -3.50 -11.86 -1.16
N ILE A 31 -3.06 -12.74 -2.07
CA ILE A 31 -3.03 -12.46 -3.51
C ILE A 31 -4.44 -12.20 -4.08
N LEU A 32 -5.42 -12.98 -3.65
CA LEU A 32 -6.81 -12.83 -4.08
C LEU A 32 -7.41 -11.52 -3.56
N LEU A 33 -7.13 -11.13 -2.31
CA LEU A 33 -7.53 -9.85 -1.74
C LEU A 33 -6.95 -8.68 -2.54
N ASP A 34 -5.65 -8.72 -2.79
CA ASP A 34 -4.95 -7.66 -3.53
C ASP A 34 -5.54 -7.48 -4.94
N SER A 35 -5.77 -8.59 -5.64
CA SER A 35 -6.41 -8.59 -6.96
C SER A 35 -7.84 -8.04 -6.92
N ALA A 36 -8.63 -8.43 -5.90
CA ALA A 36 -9.99 -7.95 -5.74
C ALA A 36 -10.04 -6.44 -5.45
N VAL A 37 -9.19 -5.97 -4.54
CA VAL A 37 -9.05 -4.57 -4.16
C VAL A 37 -8.59 -3.73 -5.35
N GLU A 38 -7.56 -4.15 -6.07
CA GLU A 38 -7.09 -3.43 -7.26
C GLU A 38 -8.20 -3.32 -8.30
N LEU A 39 -8.95 -4.41 -8.54
CA LEU A 39 -10.03 -4.42 -9.51
C LEU A 39 -11.18 -3.48 -9.12
N ILE A 40 -11.57 -3.44 -7.83
CA ILE A 40 -12.57 -2.50 -7.33
C ILE A 40 -12.08 -1.06 -7.53
N MET A 41 -10.87 -0.75 -7.08
CA MET A 41 -10.29 0.59 -7.17
C MET A 41 -10.11 1.05 -8.60
N HIS A 42 -9.67 0.17 -9.50
CA HIS A 42 -9.58 0.46 -10.93
C HIS A 42 -10.94 0.89 -11.50
N ARG A 43 -12.02 0.16 -11.17
CA ARG A 43 -13.38 0.50 -11.62
C ARG A 43 -13.88 1.80 -11.02
N MET A 44 -13.58 2.07 -9.75
CA MET A 44 -13.89 3.35 -9.10
C MET A 44 -13.16 4.50 -9.79
N ALA A 45 -11.87 4.36 -10.03
CA ALA A 45 -11.06 5.38 -10.70
C ALA A 45 -11.54 5.63 -12.13
N GLU A 46 -11.88 4.59 -12.89
CA GLU A 46 -12.49 4.72 -14.21
C GLU A 46 -13.86 5.44 -14.17
N ALA A 47 -14.66 5.24 -13.12
CA ALA A 47 -15.92 5.96 -12.96
C ALA A 47 -15.69 7.46 -12.75
N GLU A 48 -14.76 7.82 -11.86
CA GLU A 48 -14.38 9.21 -11.60
C GLU A 48 -13.81 9.90 -12.85
N LEU A 49 -12.89 9.22 -13.55
CA LEU A 49 -12.29 9.74 -14.78
C LEU A 49 -13.27 9.88 -15.95
N ARG A 50 -14.38 9.12 -15.92
CA ARG A 50 -15.47 9.24 -16.90
C ARG A 50 -16.29 10.51 -16.69
N PHE A 51 -16.49 10.97 -15.46
CA PHE A 51 -17.19 12.23 -15.20
C PHE A 51 -16.42 13.43 -15.76
N GLU A 52 -15.09 13.37 -15.76
CA GLU A 52 -14.23 14.40 -16.36
C GLU A 52 -14.10 14.31 -17.89
N ARG A 53 -14.71 13.31 -18.56
CA ARG A 53 -14.42 13.01 -19.97
C ARG A 53 -14.72 14.17 -20.90
N ILE A 54 -15.83 14.86 -20.69
CA ILE A 54 -16.25 16.00 -21.53
C ILE A 54 -15.24 17.13 -21.41
N ASP A 55 -14.92 17.55 -20.18
CA ASP A 55 -13.95 18.61 -19.89
C ASP A 55 -12.56 18.25 -20.42
N PHE A 56 -12.18 16.98 -20.34
CA PHE A 56 -10.91 16.47 -20.85
C PHE A 56 -10.83 16.52 -22.38
N ASP A 57 -11.87 16.03 -23.06
CA ASP A 57 -11.95 16.05 -24.53
C ASP A 57 -11.96 17.51 -25.04
N GLN A 58 -12.64 18.40 -24.32
CA GLN A 58 -12.60 19.84 -24.60
C GLN A 58 -11.20 20.42 -24.41
N LEU A 59 -10.52 20.14 -23.30
CA LEU A 59 -9.15 20.62 -23.06
C LEU A 59 -8.18 20.15 -24.17
N GLU A 60 -8.26 18.88 -24.56
CA GLU A 60 -7.43 18.34 -25.63
C GLU A 60 -7.71 18.99 -26.97
N ASN A 61 -8.97 19.31 -27.27
CA ASN A 61 -9.32 20.06 -28.47
C ASN A 61 -8.75 21.49 -28.44
N LEU A 62 -8.86 22.20 -27.31
CA LEU A 62 -8.30 23.55 -27.16
C LEU A 62 -6.77 23.55 -27.31
N ARG A 63 -6.06 22.58 -26.68
CA ARG A 63 -4.61 22.41 -26.85
C ARG A 63 -4.22 22.09 -28.30
N ARG A 64 -5.04 21.31 -29.00
CA ARG A 64 -4.84 21.04 -30.43
C ARG A 64 -4.96 22.31 -31.25
N ILE A 65 -5.97 23.15 -31.00
CA ILE A 65 -6.15 24.45 -31.66
C ILE A 65 -4.95 25.36 -31.36
N GLU A 66 -4.53 25.46 -30.10
CA GLU A 66 -3.37 26.26 -29.69
C GLU A 66 -2.09 25.81 -30.44
N LYS A 67 -1.85 24.50 -30.52
CA LYS A 67 -0.70 23.93 -31.24
C LYS A 67 -0.77 24.20 -32.74
N MET A 68 -1.96 24.14 -33.36
CA MET A 68 -2.15 24.45 -34.77
C MET A 68 -1.88 25.93 -35.08
N ARG A 69 -2.29 26.86 -34.19
CA ARG A 69 -1.99 28.30 -34.32
C ARG A 69 -0.49 28.60 -34.24
N LYS A 70 0.22 27.91 -33.35
CA LYS A 70 1.67 28.06 -33.15
C LYS A 70 2.51 27.25 -34.15
N SER A 71 1.88 26.56 -35.11
CA SER A 71 2.60 25.72 -36.08
C SER A 71 3.15 26.55 -37.24
N ASP A 72 4.35 26.20 -37.71
CA ASP A 72 4.97 26.81 -38.90
C ASP A 72 4.26 26.43 -40.22
N ASN A 73 3.39 25.41 -40.19
CA ASN A 73 2.64 24.97 -41.37
C ASN A 73 1.46 25.93 -41.65
N PRO A 74 1.42 26.62 -42.81
CA PRO A 74 0.35 27.55 -43.16
C PRO A 74 -1.05 26.92 -43.18
N LEU A 75 -1.15 25.64 -43.56
CA LEU A 75 -2.42 24.91 -43.57
C LEU A 75 -2.94 24.68 -42.15
N HIS A 76 -2.07 24.40 -41.18
CA HIS A 76 -2.49 24.24 -39.78
C HIS A 76 -3.08 25.55 -39.24
N ARG A 77 -2.48 26.69 -39.57
CA ARG A 77 -2.98 28.01 -39.16
C ARG A 77 -4.32 28.35 -39.81
N SER A 78 -4.52 28.03 -41.09
CA SER A 78 -5.80 28.30 -41.76
C SER A 78 -6.97 27.48 -41.20
N PHE A 79 -6.71 26.30 -40.65
CA PHE A 79 -7.74 25.47 -40.02
C PHE A 79 -7.93 25.73 -38.52
N ALA A 80 -7.08 26.54 -37.88
CA ALA A 80 -7.12 26.84 -36.45
C ALA A 80 -8.17 27.91 -36.09
N THR A 81 -9.41 27.67 -36.52
CA THR A 81 -10.58 28.50 -36.22
C THR A 81 -11.04 28.29 -34.76
N GLY A 82 -11.58 29.33 -34.12
CA GLY A 82 -12.00 29.26 -32.72
C GLY A 82 -11.89 30.59 -31.96
N PRO A 83 -11.99 30.56 -30.62
CA PRO A 83 -11.94 31.76 -29.76
C PRO A 83 -10.62 32.53 -29.86
N SER A 84 -10.55 33.76 -29.35
CA SER A 84 -9.30 34.56 -29.32
C SER A 84 -8.19 33.86 -28.53
N ASP A 85 -6.92 34.22 -28.75
CA ASP A 85 -5.78 33.60 -28.04
C ASP A 85 -5.87 33.80 -26.51
N ASP A 86 -6.35 34.96 -26.05
CA ASP A 86 -6.53 35.23 -24.62
C ASP A 86 -7.65 34.36 -24.03
N GLN A 87 -8.78 34.22 -24.73
CA GLN A 87 -9.87 33.34 -24.32
C GLN A 87 -9.43 31.88 -24.31
N LEU A 88 -8.68 31.46 -25.32
CA LEU A 88 -8.14 30.10 -25.43
C LEU A 88 -7.23 29.76 -24.24
N ARG A 89 -6.34 30.67 -23.85
CA ARG A 89 -5.47 30.46 -22.67
C ARG A 89 -6.28 30.41 -21.38
N ALA A 90 -7.25 31.29 -21.20
CA ALA A 90 -8.12 31.30 -20.03
C ALA A 90 -8.93 30.00 -19.90
N ASP A 91 -9.51 29.52 -21.01
CA ASP A 91 -10.28 28.28 -21.05
C ASP A 91 -9.42 27.05 -20.76
N ILE A 92 -8.21 26.99 -21.34
CA ILE A 92 -7.23 25.93 -21.05
C ILE A 92 -6.89 25.92 -19.55
N GLN A 93 -6.51 27.07 -18.98
CA GLN A 93 -6.15 27.16 -17.57
C GLN A 93 -7.32 26.78 -16.64
N GLY A 94 -8.55 27.18 -16.99
CA GLY A 94 -9.74 26.83 -16.24
C GLY A 94 -10.06 25.33 -16.25
N LEU A 95 -9.85 24.65 -17.39
CA LEU A 95 -10.07 23.21 -17.52
C LEU A 95 -8.93 22.40 -16.89
N GLU A 96 -7.68 22.84 -16.99
CA GLU A 96 -6.52 22.16 -16.40
C GLU A 96 -6.66 21.95 -14.88
N GLY A 97 -7.28 22.89 -14.17
CA GLY A 97 -7.56 22.74 -12.74
C GLY A 97 -8.68 21.74 -12.40
N ARG A 98 -9.47 21.31 -13.40
CA ARG A 98 -10.64 20.43 -13.22
C ARG A 98 -10.39 19.01 -13.71
N VAL A 99 -9.48 18.82 -14.68
CA VAL A 99 -9.25 17.52 -15.31
C VAL A 99 -7.94 16.87 -14.88
N THR A 100 -7.98 15.56 -14.75
CA THR A 100 -6.81 14.73 -14.52
C THR A 100 -5.98 14.64 -15.81
N SER A 101 -4.71 15.04 -15.77
CA SER A 101 -3.82 15.03 -16.93
C SER A 101 -3.58 13.62 -17.51
N LYS A 102 -3.24 13.52 -18.81
CA LYS A 102 -2.92 12.24 -19.48
C LYS A 102 -1.87 11.42 -18.74
N ARG A 103 -0.79 12.06 -18.27
CA ARG A 103 0.28 11.39 -17.53
C ARG A 103 -0.22 10.85 -16.18
N LYS A 104 -1.02 11.64 -15.45
CA LYS A 104 -1.62 11.20 -14.18
C LYS A 104 -2.64 10.07 -14.42
N ARG A 105 -3.48 10.14 -15.45
CA ARG A 105 -4.40 9.06 -15.86
C ARG A 105 -3.68 7.74 -16.14
N LYS A 106 -2.57 7.78 -16.88
CA LYS A 106 -1.75 6.58 -17.14
C LYS A 106 -1.19 6.00 -15.84
N ARG A 107 -0.63 6.85 -14.97
CA ARG A 107 -0.15 6.41 -13.65
C ARG A 107 -1.24 5.78 -12.79
N ILE A 108 -2.42 6.39 -12.74
CA ILE A 108 -3.59 5.83 -12.05
C ILE A 108 -3.96 4.47 -12.64
N ASN A 109 -3.89 4.29 -13.96
CA ASN A 109 -4.16 2.99 -14.55
C ASN A 109 -3.12 1.93 -14.15
N ASP A 110 -1.84 2.29 -14.20
CA ASP A 110 -0.73 1.34 -14.14
C ASP A 110 -0.25 1.03 -12.71
N ASN A 111 -0.36 1.98 -11.77
CA ASN A 111 0.22 1.85 -10.43
C ASN A 111 -0.86 1.76 -9.33
N PHE A 112 -0.73 0.80 -8.41
CA PHE A 112 -1.67 0.60 -7.30
C PHE A 112 -1.74 1.80 -6.35
N GLY A 113 -0.59 2.33 -5.91
CA GLY A 113 -0.53 3.50 -5.03
C GLY A 113 -1.16 4.77 -5.63
N ASP A 114 -0.96 5.00 -6.93
CA ASP A 114 -1.56 6.15 -7.64
C ASP A 114 -3.09 6.04 -7.73
N LYS A 115 -3.65 4.82 -7.78
CA LYS A 115 -5.11 4.60 -7.69
C LYS A 115 -5.64 5.03 -6.32
N ILE A 116 -4.98 4.60 -5.25
CA ILE A 116 -5.37 4.93 -3.87
C ILE A 116 -5.34 6.45 -3.66
N ASP A 117 -4.23 7.09 -4.00
CA ASP A 117 -4.06 8.54 -3.81
C ASP A 117 -5.13 9.33 -4.55
N PHE A 118 -5.43 8.93 -5.79
CA PHE A 118 -6.48 9.54 -6.58
C PHE A 118 -7.87 9.35 -5.96
N LEU A 119 -8.21 8.15 -5.47
CA LEU A 119 -9.51 7.89 -4.86
C LEU A 119 -9.69 8.59 -3.52
N VAL A 120 -8.63 8.73 -2.73
CA VAL A 120 -8.63 9.54 -1.49
C VAL A 120 -8.79 11.02 -1.81
N GLU A 121 -8.04 11.56 -2.78
CA GLU A 121 -8.16 12.95 -3.26
C GLU A 121 -9.59 13.28 -3.70
N ARG A 122 -10.29 12.30 -4.30
CA ARG A 122 -11.69 12.43 -4.73
C ARG A 122 -12.72 12.15 -3.63
N GLY A 123 -12.30 11.84 -2.40
CA GLY A 123 -13.18 11.52 -1.28
C GLY A 123 -13.96 10.21 -1.47
N LYS A 124 -13.48 9.32 -2.34
CA LYS A 124 -14.10 8.02 -2.66
C LYS A 124 -13.56 6.89 -1.80
N LEU A 125 -12.38 7.08 -1.21
CA LEU A 125 -11.84 6.20 -0.18
C LEU A 125 -11.47 7.02 1.06
N PRO A 126 -11.66 6.48 2.27
CA PRO A 126 -11.15 7.07 3.50
C PRO A 126 -9.63 7.23 3.46
N GLY A 127 -9.09 8.30 4.03
CA GLY A 127 -7.63 8.56 4.01
C GLY A 127 -6.83 7.63 4.93
N ASP A 128 -7.46 7.13 6.00
CA ASP A 128 -6.89 6.24 7.00
C ASP A 128 -6.66 4.81 6.48
N VAL A 129 -7.43 4.35 5.49
CA VAL A 129 -7.22 3.03 4.88
C VAL A 129 -6.05 3.02 3.88
N ALA A 130 -5.64 4.18 3.38
CA ALA A 130 -4.65 4.27 2.31
C ALA A 130 -3.25 3.75 2.69
N PRO A 131 -2.66 4.10 3.86
CA PRO A 131 -1.37 3.53 4.27
C PRO A 131 -1.43 2.01 4.41
N VAL A 132 -2.54 1.49 4.94
CA VAL A 132 -2.79 0.06 5.14
C VAL A 132 -2.78 -0.68 3.80
N LEU A 133 -3.56 -0.20 2.82
CA LEU A 133 -3.63 -0.80 1.49
C LEU A 133 -2.27 -0.78 0.78
N LYS A 134 -1.52 0.31 0.87
CA LYS A 134 -0.19 0.43 0.24
C LYS A 134 0.79 -0.58 0.83
N LYS A 135 0.92 -0.64 2.16
CA LYS A 135 1.87 -1.56 2.81
C LYS A 135 1.50 -3.03 2.57
N LEU A 136 0.22 -3.38 2.59
CA LEU A 136 -0.20 -4.76 2.30
C LEU A 136 0.05 -5.16 0.83
N HIS A 137 -0.13 -4.22 -0.11
CA HIS A 137 0.27 -4.44 -1.49
C HIS A 137 1.79 -4.68 -1.61
N ASP A 138 2.62 -3.94 -0.87
CA ASP A 138 4.06 -4.15 -0.82
C ASP A 138 4.42 -5.54 -0.23
N TYR A 139 3.78 -5.95 0.87
CA TYR A 139 3.92 -7.30 1.42
C TYR A 139 3.57 -8.40 0.42
N ARG A 140 2.53 -8.20 -0.39
CA ARG A 140 2.17 -9.14 -1.46
C ARG A 140 3.28 -9.22 -2.50
N ASN A 141 3.89 -8.09 -2.87
CA ASN A 141 5.00 -8.05 -3.82
C ASN A 141 6.26 -8.72 -3.25
N GLU A 142 6.60 -8.49 -1.99
CA GLU A 142 7.69 -9.18 -1.28
C GLU A 142 7.47 -10.70 -1.25
N THR A 143 6.27 -11.14 -0.88
CA THR A 143 5.87 -12.56 -0.80
C THR A 143 5.96 -13.28 -2.16
N TYR A 144 5.75 -12.55 -3.25
CA TYR A 144 5.71 -13.09 -4.60
C TYR A 144 7.05 -12.99 -5.33
N HIS A 145 7.81 -11.92 -5.13
CA HIS A 145 9.03 -11.63 -5.89
C HIS A 145 10.33 -11.92 -5.14
N CYS A 146 10.34 -11.85 -3.81
CA CYS A 146 11.57 -11.89 -3.02
C CYS A 146 11.71 -13.16 -2.16
N ASP A 147 10.70 -14.03 -2.17
CA ASP A 147 10.56 -15.20 -1.27
C ASP A 147 10.78 -14.86 0.22
N GLN A 148 10.61 -13.59 0.58
CA GLN A 148 10.64 -13.11 1.95
C GLN A 148 9.24 -13.30 2.52
N HIS A 149 9.05 -14.36 3.31
CA HIS A 149 7.78 -14.60 3.99
C HIS A 149 7.87 -14.13 5.43
N ARG A 150 6.99 -13.21 5.81
CA ARG A 150 6.73 -12.89 7.21
C ARG A 150 5.72 -13.88 7.75
N VAL A 151 6.12 -15.14 7.88
CA VAL A 151 5.23 -16.27 8.20
C VAL A 151 4.51 -16.04 9.52
N GLU A 152 5.18 -15.36 10.45
CA GLU A 152 4.72 -15.04 11.80
C GLU A 152 3.53 -14.08 11.78
N VAL A 153 3.48 -13.15 10.81
CA VAL A 153 2.44 -12.10 10.73
C VAL A 153 1.53 -12.21 9.52
N ILE A 154 1.70 -13.24 8.67
CA ILE A 154 0.87 -13.39 7.47
C ILE A 154 -0.63 -13.50 7.80
N ARG A 155 -0.98 -14.19 8.90
CA ARG A 155 -2.39 -14.31 9.32
C ARG A 155 -2.94 -12.95 9.79
N PRO A 156 -2.31 -12.23 10.75
CA PRO A 156 -2.69 -10.86 11.08
C PRO A 156 -2.82 -9.94 9.85
N ALA A 157 -1.83 -9.96 8.95
CA ALA A 157 -1.82 -9.13 7.75
C ALA A 157 -3.01 -9.43 6.83
N VAL A 158 -3.31 -10.72 6.59
CA VAL A 158 -4.46 -11.11 5.76
C VAL A 158 -5.79 -10.72 6.40
N LEU A 159 -5.94 -10.83 7.72
CA LEU A 159 -7.17 -10.43 8.42
C LEU A 159 -7.38 -8.91 8.35
N ILE A 160 -6.32 -8.12 8.53
CA ILE A 160 -6.38 -6.66 8.38
C ILE A 160 -6.67 -6.29 6.93
N TYR A 161 -6.03 -6.96 5.96
CA TYR A 161 -6.31 -6.70 4.55
C TYR A 161 -7.75 -7.06 4.19
N PHE A 162 -8.29 -8.16 4.72
CA PHE A 162 -9.68 -8.54 4.50
C PHE A 162 -10.62 -7.42 4.97
N ASP A 163 -10.36 -6.87 6.15
CA ASP A 163 -11.14 -5.77 6.70
C ASP A 163 -11.01 -4.47 5.88
N ALA A 164 -9.79 -4.11 5.46
CA ALA A 164 -9.52 -2.97 4.59
C ALA A 164 -10.17 -3.15 3.19
N ALA A 165 -10.14 -4.36 2.65
CA ALA A 165 -10.80 -4.73 1.41
C ALA A 165 -12.33 -4.62 1.54
N CYS A 166 -12.89 -5.00 2.69
CA CYS A 166 -14.30 -4.74 2.99
C CYS A 166 -14.59 -3.23 3.04
N THR A 167 -13.68 -2.39 3.54
CA THR A 167 -13.83 -0.93 3.50
C THR A 167 -13.85 -0.41 2.06
N VAL A 168 -12.98 -0.91 1.19
CA VAL A 168 -12.98 -0.60 -0.26
C VAL A 168 -14.29 -1.05 -0.92
N LEU A 169 -14.78 -2.26 -0.59
CA LEU A 169 -16.05 -2.78 -1.11
C LEU A 169 -17.27 -1.98 -0.62
N ASP A 170 -17.24 -1.47 0.61
CA ASP A 170 -18.30 -0.61 1.17
C ASP A 170 -18.41 0.73 0.41
N HIS A 171 -17.30 1.24 -0.10
CA HIS A 171 -17.26 2.45 -0.92
C HIS A 171 -17.47 2.18 -2.41
N TYR A 172 -17.62 0.91 -2.82
CA TYR A 172 -17.76 0.57 -4.22
C TYR A 172 -19.17 0.84 -4.74
N GLU A 173 -19.26 1.78 -5.68
CA GLU A 173 -20.49 2.04 -6.43
C GLU A 173 -20.37 1.44 -7.85
N PRO A 174 -21.09 0.33 -8.14
CA PRO A 174 -20.95 -0.37 -9.42
C PRO A 174 -21.47 0.41 -10.65
N GLY A 175 -21.94 1.66 -10.47
CA GLY A 175 -22.46 2.51 -11.53
C GLY A 175 -23.76 1.98 -12.13
N MET A 176 -23.97 2.17 -13.44
CA MET A 176 -25.15 1.69 -14.15
C MET A 176 -25.24 0.17 -14.11
N VAL A 177 -26.21 -0.34 -13.36
CA VAL A 177 -26.55 -1.77 -13.32
C VAL A 177 -27.61 -2.03 -14.38
N ILE A 178 -27.21 -2.65 -15.49
CA ILE A 178 -28.16 -3.29 -16.40
C ILE A 178 -28.65 -4.56 -15.69
N GLY A 179 -29.96 -4.60 -15.42
CA GLY A 179 -30.61 -5.72 -14.74
C GLY A 179 -30.43 -7.00 -15.55
N ASP A 180 -29.77 -7.98 -14.94
CA ASP A 180 -29.82 -9.37 -15.35
C ASP A 180 -30.52 -10.08 -14.18
N ASP A 181 -31.67 -10.70 -14.44
CA ASP A 181 -32.60 -11.17 -13.40
C ASP A 181 -32.10 -12.43 -12.66
N GLN A 182 -30.93 -12.97 -13.02
CA GLN A 182 -30.34 -14.13 -12.36
C GLN A 182 -28.99 -13.77 -11.72
N LEU A 183 -28.98 -13.78 -10.40
CA LEU A 183 -27.76 -13.66 -9.59
C LEU A 183 -27.26 -15.05 -9.26
N GLY A 184 -25.95 -15.24 -9.28
CA GLY A 184 -25.37 -16.49 -8.79
C GLY A 184 -25.60 -16.67 -7.28
N PRO A 185 -25.42 -17.92 -6.81
CA PRO A 185 -25.79 -18.32 -5.46
C PRO A 185 -25.04 -17.54 -4.36
N GLU A 186 -23.79 -17.17 -4.62
CA GLU A 186 -22.97 -16.39 -3.69
C GLU A 186 -23.53 -15.00 -3.46
N LEU A 187 -24.14 -14.38 -4.49
CA LEU A 187 -24.75 -13.06 -4.36
C LEU A 187 -26.19 -13.11 -3.87
N ALA A 188 -26.92 -14.18 -4.22
CA ALA A 188 -28.30 -14.41 -3.81
C ALA A 188 -28.44 -14.47 -2.27
N ARG A 189 -27.47 -15.10 -1.56
CA ARG A 189 -27.48 -15.22 -0.08
C ARG A 189 -27.43 -13.89 0.68
N PHE A 190 -27.14 -12.79 -0.01
CA PHE A 190 -27.14 -11.44 0.56
C PHE A 190 -28.43 -10.67 0.26
N GLN A 191 -29.30 -11.17 -0.63
CA GLN A 191 -30.57 -10.52 -0.97
C GLN A 191 -31.73 -10.92 -0.06
N ASP A 192 -31.75 -12.18 0.40
CA ASP A 192 -32.86 -12.81 1.13
C ASP A 192 -33.19 -12.19 2.50
N ALA A 193 -32.42 -11.21 2.97
CA ALA A 193 -32.57 -10.65 4.30
C ALA A 193 -33.76 -9.67 4.47
N LEU A 194 -34.35 -9.12 3.40
CA LEU A 194 -35.47 -8.15 3.50
C LEU A 194 -36.42 -8.22 2.29
N PRO A 195 -37.76 -8.27 2.48
CA PRO A 195 -38.74 -8.21 1.40
C PRO A 195 -38.83 -6.78 0.82
N GLY A 196 -38.26 -6.55 -0.38
CA GLY A 196 -38.38 -5.27 -1.08
C GLY A 196 -37.43 -5.12 -2.27
N ARG A 197 -37.71 -4.13 -3.13
CA ARG A 197 -36.86 -3.74 -4.27
C ARG A 197 -35.58 -3.08 -3.73
N GLN A 198 -34.54 -3.87 -3.51
CA GLN A 198 -33.29 -3.37 -2.94
C GLN A 198 -32.48 -2.59 -3.97
N SER A 199 -31.87 -1.50 -3.54
CA SER A 199 -31.00 -0.69 -4.37
C SER A 199 -29.72 -1.48 -4.71
N PRO A 200 -29.36 -1.66 -6.00
CA PRO A 200 -28.10 -2.29 -6.38
C PRO A 200 -26.85 -1.58 -5.83
N PHE A 201 -27.00 -0.31 -5.44
CA PHE A 201 -25.94 0.52 -4.85
C PHE A 201 -25.70 0.22 -3.35
N GLU A 202 -26.68 -0.37 -2.65
CA GLU A 202 -26.55 -0.75 -1.24
C GLU A 202 -25.98 -2.17 -1.06
N LEU A 203 -26.02 -2.98 -2.12
CA LEU A 203 -25.58 -4.37 -2.06
C LEU A 203 -24.08 -4.51 -1.68
N PRO A 204 -23.13 -3.77 -2.29
CA PRO A 204 -21.72 -3.82 -1.88
C PRO A 204 -21.51 -3.54 -0.39
N ARG A 205 -22.16 -2.50 0.14
CA ARG A 205 -22.10 -2.11 1.56
C ARG A 205 -22.55 -3.22 2.50
N ARG A 206 -23.71 -3.80 2.20
CA ARG A 206 -24.26 -4.90 2.99
C ARG A 206 -23.39 -6.15 2.91
N VAL A 207 -22.87 -6.47 1.74
CA VAL A 207 -21.97 -7.62 1.55
C VAL A 207 -20.68 -7.41 2.35
N ALA A 208 -20.07 -6.22 2.24
CA ALA A 208 -18.89 -5.86 3.04
C ALA A 208 -19.14 -5.99 4.55
N LYS A 209 -20.27 -5.48 5.04
CA LYS A 209 -20.66 -5.61 6.45
C LYS A 209 -20.78 -7.07 6.88
N LYS A 210 -21.53 -7.88 6.14
CA LYS A 210 -21.76 -9.29 6.49
C LYS A 210 -20.48 -10.12 6.38
N LEU A 211 -19.63 -9.90 5.37
CA LEU A 211 -18.34 -10.57 5.25
C LEU A 211 -17.40 -10.23 6.41
N ARG A 212 -17.37 -8.97 6.83
CA ARG A 212 -16.60 -8.52 8.00
C ARG A 212 -17.07 -9.20 9.29
N GLU A 213 -18.39 -9.33 9.48
CA GLU A 213 -18.98 -10.06 10.61
C GLU A 213 -18.67 -11.57 10.55
N GLU A 214 -18.72 -12.19 9.37
CA GLU A 214 -18.46 -13.63 9.20
C GLU A 214 -17.00 -14.01 9.40
N VAL A 215 -16.04 -13.23 8.89
CA VAL A 215 -14.60 -13.49 9.09
C VAL A 215 -14.19 -13.15 10.52
N GLY A 216 -14.64 -12.01 11.03
CA GLY A 216 -14.26 -11.49 12.34
C GLY A 216 -12.80 -11.05 12.39
N LEU A 217 -12.55 -9.91 13.03
CA LEU A 217 -11.20 -9.46 13.36
C LEU A 217 -11.08 -9.42 14.88
N ASP A 218 -10.39 -10.41 15.45
CA ASP A 218 -9.96 -10.34 16.84
C ASP A 218 -8.79 -9.36 16.94
N LEU A 219 -9.12 -8.08 17.14
CA LEU A 219 -8.14 -7.00 17.18
C LEU A 219 -7.13 -7.19 18.32
N ALA A 220 -7.53 -7.79 19.45
CA ALA A 220 -6.62 -8.03 20.55
C ALA A 220 -5.58 -9.08 20.17
N ALA A 221 -5.99 -10.21 19.60
CA ALA A 221 -5.07 -11.25 19.13
C ALA A 221 -4.15 -10.75 18.01
N VAL A 222 -4.70 -9.97 17.07
CA VAL A 222 -3.93 -9.35 15.98
C VAL A 222 -2.89 -8.38 16.53
N ARG A 223 -3.28 -7.51 17.46
CA ARG A 223 -2.38 -6.56 18.10
C ARG A 223 -1.24 -7.26 18.83
N THR A 224 -1.53 -8.28 19.64
CA THR A 224 -0.50 -9.07 20.31
C THR A 224 0.49 -9.66 19.31
N ALA A 225 0.02 -10.32 18.26
CA ALA A 225 0.89 -10.93 17.26
C ALA A 225 1.77 -9.90 16.51
N LEU A 226 1.23 -8.72 16.19
CA LEU A 226 2.00 -7.66 15.52
C LEU A 226 3.06 -7.03 16.45
N VAL A 227 2.71 -6.79 17.72
CA VAL A 227 3.65 -6.23 18.70
C VAL A 227 4.77 -7.23 18.99
N GLU A 228 4.43 -8.50 19.25
CA GLU A 228 5.43 -9.56 19.47
C GLU A 228 6.38 -9.70 18.27
N HIS A 229 5.87 -9.62 17.04
CA HIS A 229 6.69 -9.67 15.84
C HIS A 229 7.67 -8.49 15.74
N LEU A 230 7.19 -7.26 15.96
CA LEU A 230 8.03 -6.07 15.94
C LEU A 230 9.11 -6.11 17.01
N LEU A 231 8.73 -6.45 18.25
CA LEU A 231 9.66 -6.52 19.36
C LEU A 231 10.71 -7.61 19.14
N GLY A 232 10.32 -8.78 18.62
CA GLY A 232 11.27 -9.84 18.26
C GLY A 232 12.30 -9.38 17.22
N ARG A 233 11.86 -8.67 16.17
CA ARG A 233 12.78 -8.13 15.15
C ARG A 233 13.69 -7.04 15.68
N LEU A 234 13.19 -6.18 16.58
CA LEU A 234 13.98 -5.14 17.21
C LEU A 234 14.99 -5.71 18.21
N ASP A 235 14.64 -6.79 18.91
CA ASP A 235 15.55 -7.55 19.78
C ASP A 235 16.66 -8.24 18.96
N ASP A 236 16.30 -8.89 17.84
CA ASP A 236 17.27 -9.46 16.89
C ASP A 236 18.20 -8.38 16.32
N LEU A 237 17.65 -7.21 16.01
CA LEU A 237 18.43 -6.06 15.53
C LEU A 237 19.41 -5.55 16.58
N GLU A 238 18.95 -5.33 17.81
CA GLU A 238 19.80 -4.88 18.92
C GLU A 238 20.90 -5.90 19.23
N SER A 239 20.53 -7.19 19.29
CA SER A 239 21.46 -8.30 19.49
C SER A 239 22.49 -8.39 18.35
N GLY A 240 22.06 -8.25 17.10
CA GLY A 240 22.96 -8.25 15.95
C GLY A 240 23.93 -7.08 15.93
N LEU A 241 23.48 -5.89 16.33
CA LEU A 241 24.33 -4.71 16.48
C LEU A 241 25.38 -4.92 17.58
N ALA A 242 24.97 -5.45 18.74
CA ALA A 242 25.88 -5.78 19.84
C ALA A 242 26.90 -6.85 19.41
N TYR A 243 26.46 -7.88 18.68
CA TYR A 243 27.33 -8.93 18.18
C TYR A 243 28.39 -8.40 17.20
N ILE A 244 28.02 -7.47 16.32
CA ILE A 244 28.97 -6.78 15.42
C ILE A 244 30.00 -5.97 16.22
N GLU A 245 29.56 -5.27 17.28
CA GLU A 245 30.46 -4.52 18.17
C GLU A 245 31.45 -5.44 18.89
N GLU A 246 30.97 -6.52 19.49
CA GLU A 246 31.78 -7.48 20.25
C GLU A 246 32.84 -8.19 19.39
N ASN A 247 32.51 -8.46 18.13
CA ASN A 247 33.41 -9.14 17.19
C ASN A 247 34.26 -8.17 16.36
N SER A 248 34.15 -6.86 16.61
CA SER A 248 35.01 -5.88 15.98
C SER A 248 36.44 -6.00 16.50
N THR A 249 37.39 -6.17 15.58
CA THR A 249 38.81 -6.37 15.89
C THR A 249 39.53 -5.13 16.44
N ARG A 250 38.81 -4.01 16.63
CA ARG A 250 39.41 -2.67 16.79
C ARG A 250 39.11 -1.96 18.11
N GLY A 251 38.64 -2.69 19.13
CA GLY A 251 38.26 -2.06 20.40
C GLY A 251 37.05 -1.16 20.21
N ALA A 252 35.95 -1.76 19.74
CA ALA A 252 34.68 -1.08 19.59
C ALA A 252 34.22 -0.48 20.92
N ILE A 253 33.54 0.66 20.82
CA ILE A 253 32.81 1.27 21.94
C ILE A 253 31.30 1.23 21.65
N PRO A 254 30.45 1.38 22.68
CA PRO A 254 29.01 1.36 22.48
C PRO A 254 28.52 2.30 21.37
N GLY A 255 27.75 1.75 20.45
CA GLY A 255 27.18 2.43 19.28
C GLY A 255 28.05 2.40 18.03
N ASP A 256 29.23 1.77 18.05
CA ASP A 256 30.05 1.61 16.84
C ASP A 256 29.42 0.64 15.82
N GLY A 257 28.64 -0.34 16.26
CA GLY A 257 27.95 -1.29 15.39
C GLY A 257 26.93 -0.57 14.52
N ILE A 258 26.08 0.26 15.13
CA ILE A 258 25.07 1.01 14.37
C ILE A 258 25.70 2.07 13.45
N ARG A 259 26.82 2.70 13.85
CA ARG A 259 27.57 3.60 12.95
C ARG A 259 28.12 2.84 11.75
N SER A 260 28.68 1.66 11.98
CA SER A 260 29.31 0.84 10.93
C SER A 260 28.29 0.39 9.88
N MET A 261 27.04 0.12 10.28
CA MET A 261 25.96 -0.24 9.36
C MET A 261 25.42 0.94 8.53
N GLN A 262 25.90 2.15 8.78
CA GLN A 262 25.48 3.35 8.07
C GLN A 262 26.60 3.95 7.20
N ILE A 263 27.74 3.27 7.11
CA ILE A 263 28.83 3.66 6.22
C ILE A 263 28.34 3.54 4.77
N GLU A 264 28.60 4.56 3.96
CA GLU A 264 28.30 4.54 2.53
C GLU A 264 29.22 3.56 1.78
N ASP A 265 28.67 2.90 0.76
CA ASP A 265 29.45 1.98 -0.08
C ASP A 265 30.66 2.69 -0.70
N GLY A 266 31.86 2.16 -0.46
CA GLY A 266 33.11 2.71 -0.97
C GLY A 266 33.80 3.72 -0.04
N ASP A 267 33.27 3.97 1.15
CA ASP A 267 33.91 4.83 2.13
C ASP A 267 35.02 4.11 2.93
N ILE A 268 36.16 3.95 2.28
CA ILE A 268 37.32 3.24 2.83
C ILE A 268 37.80 3.92 4.13
N GLU A 269 37.74 5.24 4.24
CA GLU A 269 38.24 5.93 5.44
C GLU A 269 37.42 5.57 6.68
N ALA A 270 36.08 5.62 6.60
CA ALA A 270 35.25 5.23 7.75
C ALA A 270 35.30 3.74 8.06
N ILE A 271 35.57 2.88 7.06
CA ILE A 271 35.76 1.44 7.26
C ILE A 271 37.07 1.14 7.99
N PHE A 272 38.14 1.89 7.66
CA PHE A 272 39.48 1.60 8.13
C PHE A 272 40.00 2.51 9.25
N ASP A 273 39.31 3.58 9.63
CA ASP A 273 39.69 4.48 10.72
C ASP A 273 38.51 4.74 11.68
N ASP A 274 38.63 4.25 12.93
CA ASP A 274 37.59 4.38 13.94
C ASP A 274 37.41 5.83 14.42
N GLN A 275 38.44 6.68 14.33
CA GLN A 275 38.30 8.11 14.62
C GLN A 275 37.45 8.78 13.54
N VAL A 276 37.67 8.42 12.28
CA VAL A 276 36.86 8.90 11.16
C VAL A 276 35.42 8.38 11.30
N LEU A 277 35.23 7.08 11.57
CA LEU A 277 33.93 6.48 11.85
C LEU A 277 33.19 7.30 12.91
N ARG A 278 33.81 7.56 14.07
CA ARG A 278 33.15 8.21 15.22
C ARG A 278 32.94 9.72 15.04
N SER A 279 33.75 10.39 14.23
CA SER A 279 33.64 11.83 13.99
C SER A 279 32.49 12.21 13.05
N ARG A 280 32.02 11.25 12.24
CA ARG A 280 30.96 11.46 11.26
C ARG A 280 29.58 11.55 11.88
N LYS A 281 28.70 12.25 11.17
CA LYS A 281 27.30 12.36 11.54
C LYS A 281 26.49 11.29 10.82
N TYR A 282 25.92 10.37 11.59
CA TYR A 282 24.99 9.36 11.06
C TYR A 282 23.55 9.72 11.42
N PRO A 283 22.58 9.38 10.55
CA PRO A 283 21.18 9.66 10.80
C PRO A 283 20.58 8.83 11.94
N LEU A 284 21.09 7.60 12.16
CA LEU A 284 20.60 6.68 13.19
C LEU A 284 21.61 6.50 14.31
N SER A 285 21.08 6.28 15.50
CA SER A 285 21.80 5.99 16.74
C SER A 285 20.99 4.97 17.56
N MET A 286 21.59 4.42 18.62
CA MET A 286 20.85 3.51 19.52
C MET A 286 19.54 4.14 20.04
N LYS A 287 19.52 5.46 20.28
CA LYS A 287 18.29 6.17 20.67
C LYS A 287 17.13 5.98 19.68
N ASN A 288 17.42 5.79 18.39
CA ASN A 288 16.40 5.47 17.40
C ASN A 288 15.85 4.06 17.63
N VAL A 289 16.70 3.07 17.89
CA VAL A 289 16.31 1.69 18.24
C VAL A 289 15.45 1.67 19.49
N GLN A 290 15.88 2.33 20.57
CA GLN A 290 15.06 2.43 21.79
C GLN A 290 13.74 3.14 21.53
N SER A 291 13.72 4.20 20.72
CA SER A 291 12.47 4.88 20.34
C SER A 291 11.54 3.96 19.53
N TRP A 292 12.06 3.08 18.67
CA TRP A 292 11.26 2.10 17.95
C TRP A 292 10.67 1.04 18.88
N ILE A 293 11.44 0.57 19.88
CA ILE A 293 10.95 -0.38 20.91
C ILE A 293 9.84 0.26 21.73
N GLU A 294 10.02 1.51 22.18
CA GLU A 294 9.00 2.26 22.92
C GLU A 294 7.72 2.42 22.10
N ARG A 295 7.84 2.78 20.82
CA ARG A 295 6.70 2.90 19.89
C ARG A 295 6.00 1.55 19.66
N ALA A 296 6.76 0.48 19.42
CA ALA A 296 6.22 -0.87 19.26
C ALA A 296 5.47 -1.34 20.52
N THR A 297 5.99 -1.03 21.71
CA THR A 297 5.32 -1.32 22.99
C THR A 297 4.04 -0.49 23.15
N ALA A 298 4.06 0.80 22.78
CA ALA A 298 2.89 1.66 22.88
C ALA A 298 1.71 1.18 22.02
N MET A 299 1.97 0.41 20.96
CA MET A 299 0.93 -0.19 20.12
C MET A 299 -0.01 -1.14 20.88
N GLU A 300 0.41 -1.69 22.04
CA GLU A 300 -0.47 -2.54 22.89
C GLU A 300 -1.74 -1.82 23.34
N SER A 301 -1.69 -0.48 23.41
CA SER A 301 -2.81 0.38 23.81
C SER A 301 -3.64 0.89 22.63
N MET A 302 -3.32 0.52 21.39
CA MET A 302 -4.04 0.98 20.20
C MET A 302 -5.29 0.13 19.95
N ASP A 303 -6.45 0.76 19.98
CA ASP A 303 -7.74 0.11 19.72
C ASP A 303 -8.31 0.40 18.32
N ASP A 304 -7.65 1.25 17.54
CA ASP A 304 -7.99 1.44 16.13
C ASP A 304 -7.10 0.57 15.24
N LYS A 305 -7.73 -0.31 14.46
CA LYS A 305 -7.05 -1.28 13.59
C LYS A 305 -6.25 -0.64 12.46
N HIS A 306 -6.73 0.49 11.89
CA HIS A 306 -6.03 1.16 10.80
C HIS A 306 -4.81 1.93 11.34
N ALA A 307 -4.96 2.58 12.50
CA ALA A 307 -3.87 3.23 13.20
C ALA A 307 -2.80 2.23 13.66
N LEU A 308 -3.22 1.09 14.23
CA LEU A 308 -2.32 0.00 14.63
C LEU A 308 -1.46 -0.48 13.45
N PHE A 309 -2.08 -0.77 12.30
CA PHE A 309 -1.33 -1.24 11.14
C PHE A 309 -0.52 -0.14 10.45
N THR A 310 -0.98 1.11 10.49
CA THR A 310 -0.20 2.25 9.99
C THR A 310 1.07 2.45 10.83
N GLU A 311 0.99 2.29 12.15
CA GLU A 311 2.15 2.38 13.03
C GLU A 311 3.11 1.20 12.83
N LEU A 312 2.59 -0.02 12.65
CA LEU A 312 3.38 -1.19 12.23
C LEU A 312 4.18 -0.87 10.97
N ALA A 313 3.49 -0.41 9.92
CA ALA A 313 4.10 -0.09 8.63
C ALA A 313 5.22 0.96 8.79
N ALA A 314 4.94 2.04 9.52
CA ALA A 314 5.88 3.12 9.76
C ALA A 314 7.10 2.70 10.58
N LEU A 315 6.95 1.75 11.52
CA LEU A 315 8.07 1.20 12.27
C LEU A 315 8.94 0.32 11.38
N GLU A 316 8.35 -0.61 10.65
CA GLU A 316 9.10 -1.47 9.74
C GLU A 316 9.88 -0.65 8.70
N ASP A 317 9.24 0.30 8.04
CA ASP A 317 9.90 1.18 7.05
C ASP A 317 11.08 1.95 7.66
N ALA A 318 11.03 2.25 8.97
CA ALA A 318 12.08 3.00 9.65
C ALA A 318 13.33 2.16 9.97
N PHE A 319 13.20 0.86 10.26
CA PHE A 319 14.33 0.03 10.70
C PHE A 319 14.75 -1.06 9.69
N GLU A 320 13.95 -1.36 8.68
CA GLU A 320 14.17 -2.52 7.79
C GLU A 320 15.47 -2.43 6.98
N ASP A 321 15.87 -1.25 6.48
CA ASP A 321 17.17 -1.08 5.81
C ASP A 321 18.34 -1.41 6.75
N LEU A 322 18.28 -0.92 8.00
CA LEU A 322 19.30 -1.18 9.01
C LEU A 322 19.33 -2.67 9.38
N GLU A 323 18.17 -3.29 9.57
CA GLU A 323 18.04 -4.72 9.85
C GLU A 323 18.66 -5.58 8.75
N GLN A 324 18.42 -5.26 7.48
CA GLN A 324 19.03 -5.98 6.37
C GLN A 324 20.56 -5.86 6.37
N LYS A 325 21.10 -4.69 6.68
CA LYS A 325 22.55 -4.47 6.77
C LYS A 325 23.17 -5.25 7.94
N VAL A 326 22.52 -5.24 9.10
CA VAL A 326 22.96 -6.01 10.27
C VAL A 326 22.96 -7.50 9.97
N ARG A 327 21.86 -8.05 9.41
CA ARG A 327 21.80 -9.48 9.05
C ARG A 327 22.91 -9.87 8.07
N ARG A 328 23.22 -9.04 7.07
CA ARG A 328 24.32 -9.27 6.13
C ARG A 328 25.70 -9.22 6.79
N ALA A 329 25.88 -8.38 7.81
CA ALA A 329 27.14 -8.23 8.52
C ALA A 329 27.37 -9.34 9.56
N VAL A 330 26.31 -9.85 10.20
CA VAL A 330 26.40 -10.96 11.18
C VAL A 330 26.81 -12.27 10.49
N TRP A 331 26.25 -12.57 9.31
CA TRP A 331 26.53 -13.82 8.58
C TRP A 331 28.02 -14.18 8.43
N PRO A 332 28.91 -13.31 7.91
CA PRO A 332 30.32 -13.62 7.77
C PRO A 332 31.05 -13.76 9.11
N ILE A 333 30.58 -13.10 10.17
CA ILE A 333 31.14 -13.23 11.52
C ILE A 333 30.83 -14.63 12.06
N ASP A 334 29.58 -15.08 11.94
CA ASP A 334 29.16 -16.43 12.31
C ASP A 334 29.90 -17.51 11.51
N GLU A 335 30.05 -17.32 10.20
CA GLU A 335 30.78 -18.25 9.34
C GLU A 335 32.25 -18.37 9.78
N ALA A 336 32.91 -17.25 10.09
CA ALA A 336 34.27 -17.23 10.59
C ALA A 336 34.42 -17.82 11.99
N ALA A 337 33.41 -17.68 12.85
CA ALA A 337 33.38 -18.26 14.19
C ALA A 337 33.22 -19.79 14.16
N ASN A 338 32.38 -20.31 13.27
CA ASN A 338 32.12 -21.75 13.12
C ASN A 338 33.23 -22.52 12.39
N MET A 339 34.12 -21.83 11.67
CA MET A 339 35.29 -22.43 11.02
C MET A 339 36.53 -22.53 11.93
N ARG A 340 36.47 -22.00 13.16
CA ARG A 340 37.52 -22.09 14.18
C ARG A 340 37.21 -23.19 15.18
#